data_AF-A0A7S2GXU6-F1
#
_entry.id   AF-A0A7S2GXU6-F1
#
_cell.length_a   1.000
_cell.length_b   1.000
_cell.length_c   1.000
_cell.angle_alpha   90.00
_cell.angle_beta   90.00
_cell.angle_gamma   90.00
#
_symmetry.space_group_name_H-M   'P 1'
#
loop_
_entity.id
_entity.type
_entity.pdbx_description
1 polymer ?
#
loop_
_entity_poly.entity_id
_entity_poly.type
_entity_poly.pdbx_seq_one_letter_code
_entity_poly.pdbx_strand_id
1 'polypeptide(L)'
;RSAARLLFAARLLQQGHEMGGSGSRQYGPKQISADLWHLGNSESPMMEKTVPFERLRAHFCRQLTVAEKQALVAAVDATRYELWPPPPPGATSLSIDQLTDRIRGLVFGSALGDATGLATEFLRREDVDAFYGPDFAFCPAPAKMKPDTHRMMWLAGDWTDDTDQLILILQSLLHTRGVADEHDFAQRLLTWRERGFAELGDESAAGLGAHTKAVLQDPDFITRPTEVAHAHWAAKRGEASANGGVMRTAITGVPNFFDRAAVLATTTAICRVTHSDPRCVASCVAAAICVSELLRGTEADAYQVVDAAVQAAVSALHMEAAA
;
A
#
# COMPACT_ATOMS: atom_id res chain seq x y z
N ARG A 1 9.95 -16.69 -13.66
CA ARG A 1 9.83 -16.67 -12.19
C ARG A 1 11.19 -16.78 -11.48
N SER A 2 12.14 -17.58 -12.00
CA SER A 2 13.52 -17.71 -11.47
C SER A 2 14.41 -16.47 -11.69
N ALA A 3 14.25 -15.76 -12.82
CA ALA A 3 15.03 -14.55 -13.12
C ALA A 3 14.65 -13.32 -12.26
N ALA A 4 13.39 -13.20 -11.84
CA ALA A 4 12.95 -12.12 -10.94
C ALA A 4 13.50 -12.28 -9.52
N ARG A 5 13.63 -13.53 -9.05
CA ARG A 5 14.30 -13.87 -7.77
C ARG A 5 15.79 -13.56 -7.82
N LEU A 6 16.45 -13.80 -8.95
CA LEU A 6 17.86 -13.44 -9.18
C LEU A 6 18.08 -11.93 -9.25
N LEU A 7 17.17 -11.16 -9.84
CA LEU A 7 17.24 -9.69 -9.89
C LEU A 7 16.97 -9.05 -8.52
N PHE A 8 16.06 -9.61 -7.73
CA PHE A 8 15.83 -9.19 -6.34
C PHE A 8 17.05 -9.51 -5.46
N ALA A 9 17.58 -10.73 -5.56
CA ALA A 9 18.82 -11.11 -4.89
C ALA A 9 20.02 -10.24 -5.34
N ALA A 10 20.12 -9.90 -6.63
CA ALA A 10 21.19 -9.03 -7.13
C ALA A 10 21.09 -7.59 -6.60
N ARG A 11 19.87 -7.04 -6.44
CA ARG A 11 19.67 -5.72 -5.80
C ARG A 11 20.03 -5.74 -4.31
N LEU A 12 19.62 -6.79 -3.59
CA LEU A 12 19.96 -6.96 -2.17
C LEU A 12 21.47 -7.14 -1.95
N LEU A 13 22.15 -7.84 -2.87
CA LEU A 13 23.62 -8.00 -2.86
C LEU A 13 24.37 -6.72 -3.24
N GLN A 14 23.76 -5.81 -4.02
CA GLN A 14 24.33 -4.49 -4.32
C GLN A 14 24.20 -3.54 -3.12
N GLN A 15 23.04 -3.49 -2.47
CA GLN A 15 22.82 -2.67 -1.26
C GLN A 15 23.74 -3.10 -0.09
N GLY A 16 24.01 -4.40 0.06
CA GLY A 16 24.92 -4.90 1.10
C GLY A 16 26.41 -4.55 0.91
N HIS A 17 26.84 -4.10 -0.28
CA HIS A 17 28.24 -3.71 -0.52
C HIS A 17 28.56 -2.25 -0.11
N GLU A 18 27.56 -1.37 0.01
CA GLU A 18 27.79 0.05 0.31
C GLU A 18 27.94 0.36 1.81
N MET A 19 27.63 -0.60 2.69
CA MET A 19 27.60 -0.43 4.15
C MET A 19 28.69 -1.27 4.86
N GLY A 20 29.97 -0.94 4.65
CA GLY A 20 31.11 -1.70 5.18
C GLY A 20 32.01 -0.93 6.15
N GLY A 21 31.68 -0.94 7.45
CA GLY A 21 32.59 -0.61 8.56
C GLY A 21 32.88 -1.84 9.43
N SER A 22 34.14 -2.08 9.76
CA SER A 22 34.69 -3.32 10.34
C SER A 22 34.21 -3.68 11.76
N GLY A 23 33.76 -4.93 11.98
CA GLY A 23 33.71 -5.56 13.30
C GLY A 23 32.58 -6.60 13.49
N SER A 24 32.94 -7.82 13.93
CA SER A 24 32.11 -9.04 14.04
C SER A 24 31.85 -9.74 12.69
N ARG A 25 31.68 -11.08 12.67
CA ARG A 25 31.44 -11.86 11.42
C ARG A 25 30.14 -11.38 10.78
N GLN A 26 30.26 -10.34 9.96
CA GLN A 26 29.17 -9.66 9.27
C GLN A 26 28.40 -10.69 8.44
N TYR A 27 27.07 -10.67 8.58
CA TYR A 27 26.17 -11.46 7.76
C TYR A 27 26.35 -11.07 6.29
N GLY A 28 27.25 -11.79 5.61
CA GLY A 28 27.83 -11.34 4.35
C GLY A 28 27.11 -11.90 3.13
N PRO A 29 27.46 -11.42 1.91
CA PRO A 29 26.81 -11.81 0.65
C PRO A 29 26.62 -13.32 0.43
N LYS A 30 27.59 -14.14 0.85
CA LYS A 30 27.50 -15.61 0.76
C LYS A 30 26.46 -16.21 1.69
N GLN A 31 26.36 -15.71 2.93
CA GLN A 31 25.38 -16.18 3.91
C GLN A 31 23.98 -15.75 3.52
N ILE A 32 23.82 -14.50 3.05
CA ILE A 32 22.56 -14.00 2.49
C ILE A 32 22.10 -14.90 1.34
N SER A 33 22.99 -15.18 0.38
CA SER A 33 22.66 -16.02 -0.78
C SER A 33 22.26 -17.45 -0.38
N ALA A 34 22.96 -18.05 0.60
CA ALA A 34 22.63 -19.37 1.12
C ALA A 34 21.26 -19.38 1.82
N ASP A 35 20.99 -18.39 2.67
CA ASP A 35 19.73 -18.29 3.39
C ASP A 35 18.55 -18.04 2.45
N LEU A 36 18.72 -17.19 1.43
CA LEU A 36 17.73 -16.97 0.38
C LEU A 36 17.44 -18.26 -0.39
N TRP A 37 18.47 -19.06 -0.68
CA TRP A 37 18.31 -20.36 -1.33
C TRP A 37 17.52 -21.33 -0.45
N HIS A 38 17.89 -21.48 0.83
CA HIS A 38 17.19 -22.36 1.76
C HIS A 38 15.72 -22.00 1.93
N LEU A 39 15.44 -20.70 2.05
CA LEU A 39 14.09 -20.18 2.22
C LEU A 39 13.23 -20.38 0.95
N GLY A 40 13.83 -20.14 -0.23
CA GLY A 40 13.18 -20.23 -1.53
C GLY A 40 13.06 -21.65 -2.10
N ASN A 41 13.81 -22.63 -1.58
CA ASN A 41 13.76 -24.02 -2.00
C ASN A 41 12.54 -24.73 -1.40
N SER A 42 11.68 -25.32 -2.24
CA SER A 42 10.49 -26.06 -1.81
C SER A 42 10.80 -27.38 -1.11
N GLU A 43 11.98 -27.95 -1.35
CA GLU A 43 12.40 -29.25 -0.77
C GLU A 43 12.92 -29.10 0.67
N SER A 44 13.35 -27.91 1.08
CA SER A 44 13.84 -27.67 2.44
C SER A 44 12.69 -27.82 3.47
N PRO A 45 12.86 -28.61 4.54
CA PRO A 45 11.88 -28.70 5.62
C PRO A 45 11.56 -27.35 6.26
N MET A 46 10.30 -27.12 6.66
CA MET A 46 9.88 -25.83 7.24
C MET A 46 10.69 -25.43 8.49
N MET A 47 11.05 -26.41 9.33
CA MET A 47 11.86 -26.15 10.54
C MET A 47 13.26 -25.61 10.20
N GLU A 48 13.82 -25.98 9.05
CA GLU A 48 15.13 -25.51 8.59
C GLU A 48 15.06 -24.10 8.00
N LYS A 49 13.86 -23.61 7.66
CA LYS A 49 13.66 -22.27 7.07
C LYS A 49 13.58 -21.16 8.12
N THR A 50 13.21 -21.48 9.35
CA THR A 50 13.01 -20.49 10.43
C THR A 50 14.27 -19.68 10.70
N VAL A 51 15.43 -20.34 10.84
CA VAL A 51 16.68 -19.65 11.18
C VAL A 51 17.17 -18.75 10.04
N PRO A 52 17.24 -19.20 8.76
CA PRO A 52 17.48 -18.32 7.61
C PRO A 52 16.51 -17.14 7.53
N PHE A 53 15.22 -17.39 7.76
CA PHE A 53 14.18 -16.36 7.72
C PHE A 53 14.43 -15.24 8.73
N GLU A 54 14.68 -15.57 9.99
CA GLU A 54 14.94 -14.55 11.02
C GLU A 54 16.25 -13.79 10.78
N ARG A 55 17.29 -14.44 10.25
CA ARG A 55 18.54 -13.75 9.88
C ARG A 55 18.32 -12.76 8.73
N LEU A 56 17.61 -13.17 7.69
CA LEU A 56 17.30 -12.30 6.55
C LEU A 56 16.45 -11.11 6.99
N ARG A 57 15.44 -11.32 7.83
CA ARG A 57 14.62 -10.25 8.40
C ARG A 57 15.44 -9.27 9.24
N ALA A 58 16.27 -9.78 10.14
CA ALA A 58 17.14 -8.93 10.96
C ALA A 58 18.15 -8.15 10.12
N HIS A 59 18.51 -8.65 8.93
CA HIS A 59 19.42 -7.98 8.02
C HIS A 59 18.75 -6.90 7.16
N PHE A 60 17.58 -7.19 6.59
CA PHE A 60 16.91 -6.29 5.65
C PHE A 60 15.92 -5.33 6.32
N CYS A 61 15.34 -5.70 7.45
CA CYS A 61 14.37 -4.87 8.14
C CYS A 61 15.03 -4.18 9.33
N ARG A 62 15.40 -2.91 9.16
CA ARG A 62 15.98 -2.10 10.23
C ARG A 62 14.92 -1.72 11.24
N GLN A 63 15.20 -1.94 12.52
CA GLN A 63 14.37 -1.43 13.61
C GLN A 63 14.90 -0.09 14.10
N LEU A 64 14.03 0.92 14.09
CA LEU A 64 14.32 2.20 14.73
C LEU A 64 14.43 2.04 16.25
N THR A 65 15.43 2.70 16.82
CA THR A 65 15.56 2.91 18.26
C THR A 65 14.41 3.79 18.79
N VAL A 66 14.19 3.77 20.11
CA VAL A 66 13.17 4.62 20.76
C VAL A 66 13.42 6.11 20.47
N ALA A 67 14.69 6.54 20.50
CA ALA A 67 15.06 7.93 20.22
C ALA A 67 14.77 8.33 18.77
N GLU A 68 15.08 7.46 17.79
CA GLU A 68 14.75 7.70 16.38
C GLU A 68 13.24 7.79 16.16
N LYS A 69 12.45 6.90 16.78
CA LYS A 69 10.98 6.97 16.73
C LYS A 69 10.44 8.28 17.30
N GLN A 70 10.96 8.73 18.45
CA GLN A 70 10.56 9.99 19.07
C GLN A 70 10.92 11.19 18.20
N ALA A 71 12.12 11.20 17.62
CA ALA A 71 12.56 12.24 16.70
C ALA A 71 11.68 12.30 15.44
N LEU A 72 11.32 11.14 14.90
CA LEU A 72 10.42 11.04 13.75
C LEU A 72 9.04 11.61 14.06
N VAL A 73 8.41 11.19 15.16
CA VAL A 73 7.11 11.72 15.59
C VAL A 73 7.17 13.23 15.73
N ALA A 74 8.21 13.76 16.39
CA ALA A 74 8.39 15.20 16.53
C ALA A 74 8.57 15.92 15.17
N ALA A 75 9.25 15.30 14.20
CA ALA A 75 9.40 15.85 12.86
C ALA A 75 8.08 15.86 12.07
N VAL A 76 7.28 14.80 12.19
CA VAL A 76 5.93 14.75 11.61
C VAL A 76 5.02 15.79 12.26
N ASP A 77 5.03 15.91 13.58
CA ASP A 77 4.24 16.91 14.32
C ASP A 77 4.66 18.35 13.98
N ALA A 78 5.93 18.57 13.66
CA ALA A 78 6.44 19.87 13.20
C ALA A 78 6.03 20.19 11.75
N THR A 79 5.57 19.19 10.98
CA THR A 79 5.11 19.40 9.61
C THR A 79 3.81 20.19 9.62
N ARG A 80 3.85 21.40 9.06
CA ARG A 80 2.67 22.27 8.98
C ARG A 80 1.91 21.98 7.70
N TYR A 81 0.75 21.38 7.83
CA TYR A 81 -0.27 21.43 6.79
C TYR A 81 -1.19 22.62 7.03
N GLU A 82 -1.59 23.27 5.95
CA GLU A 82 -2.62 24.30 6.03
C GLU A 82 -3.93 23.64 6.46
N LEU A 83 -4.57 24.18 7.50
CA LEU A 83 -5.86 23.69 7.94
C LEU A 83 -6.89 23.93 6.84
N TRP A 84 -7.55 22.86 6.41
CA TRP A 84 -8.64 22.98 5.44
C TRP A 84 -9.83 23.67 6.08
N PRO A 85 -10.63 24.42 5.29
CA PRO A 85 -11.88 24.97 5.78
C PRO A 85 -12.78 23.83 6.30
N PRO A 86 -13.60 24.09 7.33
CA PRO A 86 -14.56 23.09 7.79
C PRO A 86 -15.53 22.73 6.66
N PRO A 87 -16.12 21.52 6.70
CA PRO A 87 -17.15 21.13 5.74
C PRO A 87 -18.31 22.15 5.73
N PRO A 88 -18.99 22.34 4.59
CA PRO A 88 -20.11 23.28 4.51
C PRO A 88 -21.27 22.87 5.46
N PRO A 89 -22.12 23.81 5.89
CA PRO A 89 -23.29 23.49 6.70
C PRO A 89 -24.14 22.40 6.05
N GLY A 90 -24.51 21.37 6.83
CA GLY A 90 -25.28 20.23 6.34
C GLY A 90 -24.48 19.17 5.57
N ALA A 91 -23.15 19.30 5.47
CA ALA A 91 -22.27 18.28 4.89
C ALA A 91 -22.33 16.95 5.64
N THR A 92 -22.51 16.99 6.96
CA THR A 92 -22.51 15.82 7.84
C THR A 92 -23.41 16.04 9.05
N SER A 93 -24.01 14.96 9.55
CA SER A 93 -24.74 14.92 10.82
C SER A 93 -23.81 14.66 12.03
N LEU A 94 -22.54 14.36 11.78
CA LEU A 94 -21.58 13.97 12.79
C LEU A 94 -20.93 15.18 13.46
N SER A 95 -20.56 15.01 14.73
CA SER A 95 -19.66 15.97 15.38
C SER A 95 -18.25 15.91 14.77
N ILE A 96 -17.46 16.96 14.98
CA ILE A 96 -16.05 16.99 14.56
C ILE A 96 -15.24 15.85 15.18
N ASP A 97 -15.51 15.49 16.43
CA ASP A 97 -14.84 14.35 17.09
C ASP A 97 -15.19 13.04 16.41
N GLN A 98 -16.46 12.82 16.05
CA GLN A 98 -16.90 11.63 15.33
C GLN A 98 -16.31 11.54 13.92
N LEU A 99 -16.23 12.67 13.19
CA LEU A 99 -15.55 12.72 11.89
C LEU A 99 -14.07 12.35 12.04
N THR A 100 -13.40 12.96 13.01
CA THR A 100 -11.98 12.72 13.28
C THR A 100 -11.73 11.26 13.62
N ASP A 101 -12.58 10.67 14.47
CA ASP A 101 -12.51 9.25 14.83
C ASP A 101 -12.69 8.33 13.61
N ARG A 102 -13.67 8.61 12.74
CA ARG A 102 -13.89 7.83 11.51
C ARG A 102 -12.74 7.93 10.51
N ILE A 103 -12.18 9.12 10.32
CA ILE A 103 -11.03 9.33 9.41
C ILE A 103 -9.79 8.62 9.97
N ARG A 104 -9.55 8.69 11.28
CA ARG A 104 -8.51 7.88 11.93
C ARG A 104 -8.77 6.38 11.76
N GLY A 105 -10.01 5.96 11.96
CA GLY A 105 -10.44 4.57 11.75
C GLY A 105 -10.19 4.07 10.32
N LEU A 106 -10.37 4.91 9.31
CA LEU A 106 -10.01 4.60 7.93
C LEU A 106 -8.49 4.38 7.78
N VAL A 107 -7.68 5.35 8.21
CA VAL A 107 -6.22 5.28 8.03
C VAL A 107 -5.61 4.12 8.82
N PHE A 108 -5.90 4.03 10.12
CA PHE A 108 -5.39 2.95 10.96
C PHE A 108 -6.02 1.61 10.61
N GLY A 109 -7.31 1.56 10.28
CA GLY A 109 -7.98 0.33 9.88
C GLY A 109 -7.40 -0.27 8.61
N SER A 110 -7.09 0.56 7.61
CA SER A 110 -6.36 0.14 6.41
C SER A 110 -4.99 -0.46 6.77
N ALA A 111 -4.19 0.25 7.58
CA ALA A 111 -2.86 -0.22 7.98
C ALA A 111 -2.88 -1.51 8.81
N LEU A 112 -3.82 -1.62 9.75
CA LEU A 112 -3.99 -2.82 10.58
C LEU A 112 -4.46 -4.01 9.74
N GLY A 113 -5.34 -3.78 8.77
CA GLY A 113 -5.81 -4.80 7.83
C GLY A 113 -4.68 -5.32 6.94
N ASP A 114 -3.90 -4.41 6.37
CA ASP A 114 -2.70 -4.69 5.57
C ASP A 114 -1.68 -5.54 6.38
N ALA A 115 -1.25 -5.03 7.53
CA ALA A 115 -0.31 -5.73 8.41
C ALA A 115 -0.80 -7.12 8.85
N THR A 116 -2.10 -7.27 9.11
CA THR A 116 -2.71 -8.57 9.46
C THR A 116 -2.76 -9.50 8.24
N GLY A 117 -3.09 -8.97 7.07
CA GLY A 117 -3.24 -9.69 5.81
C GLY A 117 -1.94 -10.31 5.29
N LEU A 118 -0.80 -9.66 5.56
CA LEU A 118 0.54 -10.15 5.23
C LEU A 118 0.79 -11.60 5.72
N ALA A 119 0.18 -11.98 6.84
CA ALA A 119 0.30 -13.34 7.37
C ALA A 119 -0.18 -14.40 6.38
N THR A 120 -1.14 -14.11 5.51
CA THR A 120 -1.81 -15.10 4.64
C THR A 120 -1.63 -14.85 3.14
N GLU A 121 -1.04 -13.73 2.74
CA GLU A 121 -0.79 -13.40 1.33
C GLU A 121 -0.04 -14.49 0.55
N PHE A 122 -0.53 -14.82 -0.65
CA PHE A 122 -0.04 -15.90 -1.53
C PHE A 122 -0.12 -17.33 -0.98
N LEU A 123 -0.77 -17.54 0.17
CA LEU A 123 -1.02 -18.88 0.71
C LEU A 123 -2.41 -19.37 0.31
N ARG A 124 -2.52 -20.67 0.02
CA ARG A 124 -3.83 -21.30 -0.09
C ARG A 124 -4.40 -21.48 1.30
N ARG A 125 -5.72 -21.54 1.41
CA ARG A 125 -6.41 -21.79 2.67
C ARG A 125 -5.88 -23.03 3.40
N GLU A 126 -5.65 -24.12 2.67
CA GLU A 126 -5.05 -25.36 3.21
C GLU A 126 -3.67 -25.13 3.85
N ASP A 127 -2.83 -24.29 3.22
CA ASP A 127 -1.48 -24.00 3.70
C ASP A 127 -1.54 -23.09 4.95
N VAL A 128 -2.52 -22.18 5.00
CA VAL A 128 -2.83 -21.36 6.19
C VAL A 128 -3.27 -22.24 7.34
N ASP A 129 -4.27 -23.11 7.12
CA ASP A 129 -4.82 -23.99 8.14
C ASP A 129 -3.75 -24.95 8.68
N ALA A 130 -2.91 -25.51 7.81
CA ALA A 130 -1.83 -26.42 8.20
C ALA A 130 -0.72 -25.74 9.02
N PHE A 131 -0.36 -24.49 8.69
CA PHE A 131 0.73 -23.78 9.37
C PHE A 131 0.27 -23.07 10.65
N TYR A 132 -0.84 -22.34 10.57
CA TYR A 132 -1.34 -21.49 11.65
C TYR A 132 -2.25 -22.26 12.61
N GLY A 133 -3.10 -23.15 12.08
CA GLY A 133 -4.12 -23.86 12.84
C GLY A 133 -5.39 -23.01 13.05
N PRO A 134 -6.51 -23.66 13.41
CA PRO A 134 -7.82 -23.00 13.51
C PRO A 134 -7.92 -21.96 14.63
N ASP A 135 -7.13 -22.12 15.69
CA ASP A 135 -7.14 -21.24 16.87
C ASP A 135 -6.13 -20.09 16.77
N PHE A 136 -5.54 -19.89 15.60
CA PHE A 136 -4.53 -18.85 15.42
C PHE A 136 -5.16 -17.45 15.47
N ALA A 137 -4.67 -16.63 16.39
CA ALA A 137 -5.05 -15.23 16.49
C ALA A 137 -4.34 -14.42 15.39
N PHE A 138 -5.05 -14.15 14.29
CA PHE A 138 -4.58 -13.20 13.28
C PHE A 138 -4.71 -11.76 13.80
N CYS A 139 -3.59 -11.06 13.81
CA CYS A 139 -3.47 -9.67 14.21
C CYS A 139 -2.25 -9.04 13.51
N PRO A 140 -2.04 -7.72 13.58
CA PRO A 140 -0.92 -7.06 12.90
C PRO A 140 0.46 -7.61 13.27
N ALA A 141 0.65 -8.00 14.54
CA ALA A 141 1.89 -8.58 15.05
C ALA A 141 1.65 -10.03 15.51
N PRO A 142 1.48 -10.98 14.58
CA PRO A 142 1.10 -12.34 14.91
C PRO A 142 2.24 -13.08 15.64
N ALA A 143 1.89 -14.05 16.49
CA ALA A 143 2.85 -14.78 17.32
C ALA A 143 3.90 -15.59 16.53
N LYS A 144 3.59 -15.95 15.28
CA LYS A 144 4.51 -16.57 14.33
C LYS A 144 4.15 -16.14 12.91
N MET A 145 5.16 -16.10 12.05
CA MET A 145 5.01 -15.80 10.62
C MET A 145 5.54 -16.97 9.81
N LYS A 146 4.88 -17.33 8.71
CA LYS A 146 5.36 -18.42 7.85
C LYS A 146 6.71 -18.06 7.23
N PRO A 147 7.77 -18.89 7.41
CA PRO A 147 9.06 -18.64 6.82
C PRO A 147 9.01 -18.78 5.29
N ASP A 148 9.05 -17.65 4.57
CA ASP A 148 9.23 -17.61 3.13
C ASP A 148 9.88 -16.31 2.65
N THR A 149 10.25 -16.29 1.38
CA THR A 149 10.94 -15.15 0.75
C THR A 149 10.06 -13.91 0.61
N HIS A 150 8.75 -14.03 0.85
CA HIS A 150 7.85 -12.89 0.81
C HIS A 150 7.84 -12.20 2.17
N ARG A 151 7.40 -12.91 3.21
CA ARG A 151 7.26 -12.38 4.57
C ARG A 151 8.58 -11.97 5.23
N MET A 152 9.72 -12.37 4.68
CA MET A 152 11.04 -11.96 5.19
C MET A 152 11.35 -10.48 4.96
N MET A 153 10.56 -9.79 4.13
CA MET A 153 10.80 -8.37 3.79
C MET A 153 10.25 -7.42 4.87
N TRP A 154 9.50 -7.94 5.85
CA TRP A 154 8.80 -7.12 6.85
C TRP A 154 8.98 -7.65 8.27
N LEU A 155 8.86 -6.75 9.24
CA LEU A 155 8.76 -7.12 10.66
C LEU A 155 7.33 -7.48 11.04
N ALA A 156 7.16 -8.11 12.21
CA ALA A 156 5.82 -8.33 12.74
C ALA A 156 5.23 -6.98 13.16
N GLY A 157 3.99 -6.70 12.75
CA GLY A 157 3.34 -5.39 12.96
C GLY A 157 3.63 -4.36 11.88
N ASP A 158 4.46 -4.70 10.90
CA ASP A 158 4.76 -3.84 9.76
C ASP A 158 3.65 -3.91 8.70
N TRP A 159 3.47 -2.85 7.93
CA TRP A 159 2.54 -2.80 6.80
C TRP A 159 3.28 -2.92 5.47
N THR A 160 2.55 -3.00 4.36
CA THR A 160 3.12 -3.26 3.03
C THR A 160 2.88 -2.09 2.07
N ASP A 161 3.01 -2.33 0.76
CA ASP A 161 2.84 -1.30 -0.26
C ASP A 161 1.41 -0.73 -0.32
N ASP A 162 0.42 -1.43 0.25
CA ASP A 162 -0.95 -0.96 0.40
C ASP A 162 -1.01 0.31 1.25
N THR A 163 -0.46 0.25 2.47
CA THR A 163 -0.44 1.39 3.40
C THR A 163 0.51 2.47 2.93
N ASP A 164 1.66 2.09 2.37
CA ASP A 164 2.63 3.07 1.89
C ASP A 164 2.02 3.96 0.81
N GLN A 165 1.39 3.36 -0.20
CA GLN A 165 0.80 4.12 -1.28
C GLN A 165 -0.44 4.90 -0.84
N LEU A 166 -1.17 4.46 0.20
CA LEU A 166 -2.22 5.25 0.85
C LEU A 166 -1.63 6.51 1.49
N ILE A 167 -0.50 6.41 2.22
CA ILE A 167 0.20 7.56 2.81
C ILE A 167 0.63 8.54 1.73
N LEU A 168 1.15 8.06 0.59
CA LEU A 168 1.54 8.93 -0.53
C LEU A 168 0.34 9.70 -1.12
N ILE A 169 -0.82 9.05 -1.27
CA ILE A 169 -2.06 9.71 -1.70
C ILE A 169 -2.48 10.75 -0.66
N LEU A 170 -2.46 10.40 0.63
CA LEU A 170 -2.82 11.33 1.70
C LEU A 170 -1.91 12.56 1.70
N GLN A 171 -0.59 12.38 1.59
CA GLN A 171 0.36 13.49 1.51
C GLN A 171 0.14 14.36 0.27
N SER A 172 -0.17 13.75 -0.89
CA SER A 172 -0.51 14.46 -2.11
C SER A 172 -1.74 15.34 -1.91
N LEU A 173 -2.84 14.76 -1.42
CA LEU A 173 -4.08 15.49 -1.14
C LEU A 173 -3.87 16.62 -0.13
N LEU A 174 -3.09 16.38 0.95
CA LEU A 174 -2.75 17.41 1.93
C LEU A 174 -1.96 18.56 1.30
N HIS A 175 -1.04 18.27 0.38
CA HIS A 175 -0.27 19.27 -0.36
C HIS A 175 -1.14 20.10 -1.31
N THR A 176 -2.11 19.47 -1.96
CA THR A 176 -2.94 20.06 -3.03
C THR A 176 -4.33 20.50 -2.54
N ARG A 177 -4.53 20.61 -1.22
CA ARG A 177 -5.79 21.05 -0.59
C ARG A 177 -6.99 20.19 -1.01
N GLY A 178 -6.80 18.89 -1.09
CA GLY A 178 -7.85 17.92 -1.37
C GLY A 178 -8.19 17.74 -2.84
N VAL A 179 -7.41 18.34 -3.74
CA VAL A 179 -7.58 18.21 -5.20
C VAL A 179 -6.61 17.15 -5.72
N ALA A 180 -7.06 16.24 -6.57
CA ALA A 180 -6.14 15.28 -7.18
C ALA A 180 -5.11 15.99 -8.06
N ASP A 181 -3.85 15.60 -7.92
CA ASP A 181 -2.75 15.99 -8.81
C ASP A 181 -2.01 14.71 -9.22
N GLU A 182 -2.24 14.29 -10.46
CA GLU A 182 -1.67 13.06 -11.01
C GLU A 182 -0.14 13.10 -11.08
N HIS A 183 0.45 14.28 -11.29
CA HIS A 183 1.89 14.45 -11.42
C HIS A 183 2.58 14.45 -10.05
N ASP A 184 2.01 15.14 -9.05
CA ASP A 184 2.52 15.08 -7.67
C ASP A 184 2.46 13.64 -7.14
N PHE A 185 1.33 12.94 -7.35
CA PHE A 185 1.22 11.54 -6.92
C PHE A 185 2.20 10.62 -7.66
N ALA A 186 2.39 10.80 -8.99
CA ALA A 186 3.38 10.05 -9.76
C ALA A 186 4.82 10.28 -9.25
N GLN A 187 5.17 11.52 -8.94
CA GLN A 187 6.50 11.87 -8.40
C GLN A 187 6.74 11.23 -7.02
N ARG A 188 5.72 11.22 -6.16
CA ARG A 188 5.77 10.54 -4.85
C ARG A 188 5.96 9.04 -4.99
N LEU A 189 5.19 8.39 -5.86
CA LEU A 189 5.32 6.96 -6.15
C LEU A 189 6.72 6.60 -6.65
N LEU A 190 7.29 7.40 -7.55
CA LEU A 190 8.64 7.14 -8.05
C LEU A 190 9.69 7.32 -6.95
N THR A 191 9.56 8.38 -6.15
CA THR A 191 10.46 8.63 -5.00
C THR A 191 10.42 7.48 -4.01
N TRP A 192 9.22 7.05 -3.61
CA TRP A 192 9.03 5.91 -2.71
C TRP A 192 9.56 4.61 -3.33
N ARG A 193 9.32 4.35 -4.62
CA ARG A 193 9.88 3.18 -5.33
C ARG A 193 11.41 3.09 -5.21
N GLU A 194 12.08 4.23 -5.21
CA GLU A 194 13.54 4.32 -5.17
C GLU A 194 14.11 4.30 -3.76
N ARG A 195 13.37 4.80 -2.76
CA ARG A 195 13.91 5.12 -1.44
C ARG A 195 13.14 4.56 -0.25
N GLY A 196 11.97 3.95 -0.46
CA GLY A 196 11.04 3.59 0.61
C GLY A 196 10.66 4.81 1.48
N PHE A 197 10.25 4.54 2.71
CA PHE A 197 10.21 5.53 3.78
C PHE A 197 11.46 5.40 4.64
N ALA A 198 12.57 5.99 4.18
CA ALA A 198 13.87 5.90 4.84
C ALA A 198 13.83 6.39 6.30
N GLU A 199 12.95 7.36 6.59
CA GLU A 199 12.68 7.86 7.93
C GLU A 199 12.06 6.81 8.86
N LEU A 200 11.35 5.82 8.32
CA LEU A 200 10.84 4.64 9.03
C LEU A 200 11.85 3.47 9.05
N GLY A 201 12.99 3.63 8.39
CA GLY A 201 13.99 2.58 8.25
C GLY A 201 13.70 1.59 7.13
N ASP A 202 12.78 1.92 6.22
CA ASP A 202 12.55 1.18 4.97
C ASP A 202 13.20 1.91 3.80
N GLU A 203 14.11 1.23 3.12
CA GLU A 203 14.86 1.77 1.96
C GLU A 203 14.40 1.13 0.65
N SER A 204 13.22 0.51 0.66
CA SER A 204 12.69 -0.26 -0.46
C SER A 204 11.21 -0.02 -0.68
N ALA A 205 10.72 -0.41 -1.85
CA ALA A 205 9.29 -0.55 -2.11
C ALA A 205 8.93 -2.03 -2.10
N ALA A 206 9.10 -2.66 -0.94
CA ALA A 206 8.70 -4.05 -0.71
C ALA A 206 7.20 -4.20 -1.01
N GLY A 207 6.78 -5.35 -1.57
CA GLY A 207 5.38 -5.58 -1.95
C GLY A 207 4.98 -5.05 -3.33
N LEU A 208 5.72 -4.08 -3.89
CA LEU A 208 5.37 -3.40 -5.15
C LEU A 208 4.93 -4.36 -6.27
N GLY A 209 3.63 -4.33 -6.58
CA GLY A 209 3.00 -5.16 -7.59
C GLY A 209 3.63 -5.03 -8.98
N ALA A 210 3.65 -6.14 -9.73
CA ALA A 210 4.31 -6.21 -11.04
C ALA A 210 3.74 -5.22 -12.08
N HIS A 211 2.44 -4.92 -12.02
CA HIS A 211 1.82 -3.92 -12.90
C HIS A 211 2.27 -2.51 -12.55
N THR A 212 2.12 -2.10 -11.29
CA THR A 212 2.60 -0.80 -10.80
C THR A 212 4.08 -0.62 -11.12
N LYS A 213 4.91 -1.64 -10.87
CA LYS A 213 6.34 -1.61 -11.20
C LYS A 213 6.60 -1.33 -12.69
N ALA A 214 5.86 -1.97 -13.59
CA ALA A 214 6.04 -1.78 -15.03
C ALA A 214 5.69 -0.35 -15.46
N VAL A 215 4.59 0.20 -14.93
CA VAL A 215 4.17 1.60 -15.18
C VAL A 215 5.20 2.59 -14.66
N LEU A 216 5.67 2.42 -13.42
CA LEU A 216 6.67 3.30 -12.79
C LEU A 216 8.06 3.20 -13.42
N GLN A 217 8.33 2.19 -14.25
CA GLN A 217 9.58 2.02 -14.98
C GLN A 217 9.58 2.74 -16.33
N ASP A 218 8.44 3.24 -16.77
CA ASP A 218 8.33 3.98 -18.02
C ASP A 218 9.06 5.34 -17.90
N PRO A 219 9.93 5.71 -18.85
CA PRO A 219 10.63 7.00 -18.83
C PRO A 219 9.69 8.21 -18.82
N ASP A 220 8.49 8.08 -19.38
CA ASP A 220 7.51 9.16 -19.48
C ASP A 220 6.52 9.14 -18.31
N PHE A 221 6.71 8.30 -17.28
CA PHE A 221 5.76 8.13 -16.20
C PHE A 221 5.46 9.43 -15.45
N ILE A 222 6.47 10.25 -15.14
CA ILE A 222 6.24 11.52 -14.42
C ILE A 222 5.56 12.56 -15.32
N THR A 223 5.88 12.58 -16.62
CA THR A 223 5.39 13.60 -17.55
C THR A 223 4.00 13.29 -18.08
N ARG A 224 3.62 12.01 -18.13
CA ARG A 224 2.38 11.51 -18.73
C ARG A 224 1.82 10.29 -17.95
N PRO A 225 1.59 10.40 -16.62
CA PRO A 225 1.33 9.23 -15.78
C PRO A 225 0.11 8.42 -16.19
N THR A 226 -1.01 9.11 -16.47
CA THR A 226 -2.28 8.48 -16.83
C THR A 226 -2.23 7.82 -18.22
N GLU A 227 -1.56 8.46 -19.17
CA GLU A 227 -1.38 7.95 -20.54
C GLU A 227 -0.45 6.74 -20.57
N VAL A 228 0.65 6.78 -19.79
CA VAL A 228 1.53 5.63 -19.59
C VAL A 228 0.77 4.47 -18.96
N ALA A 229 0.06 4.69 -17.86
CA ALA A 229 -0.73 3.66 -17.21
C ALA A 229 -1.75 3.03 -18.17
N HIS A 230 -2.40 3.85 -19.00
CA HIS A 230 -3.34 3.40 -20.02
C HIS A 230 -2.66 2.55 -21.09
N ALA A 231 -1.51 2.99 -21.62
CA ALA A 231 -0.75 2.24 -22.62
C ALA A 231 -0.32 0.85 -22.09
N HIS A 232 0.17 0.78 -20.84
CA HIS A 232 0.55 -0.48 -20.19
C HIS A 232 -0.65 -1.41 -19.97
N TRP A 233 -1.81 -0.87 -19.62
CA TRP A 233 -3.05 -1.64 -19.50
C TRP A 233 -3.56 -2.14 -20.86
N ALA A 234 -3.63 -1.27 -21.86
CA ALA A 234 -4.08 -1.58 -23.22
C ALA A 234 -3.19 -2.65 -23.88
N ALA A 235 -1.87 -2.58 -23.67
CA ALA A 235 -0.91 -3.59 -24.15
C ALA A 235 -1.18 -5.00 -23.59
N LYS A 236 -1.81 -5.11 -22.41
CA LYS A 236 -2.21 -6.38 -21.80
C LYS A 236 -3.64 -6.79 -22.15
N ARG A 237 -4.27 -6.17 -23.16
CA ARG A 237 -5.61 -6.51 -23.67
C ARG A 237 -6.70 -6.54 -22.59
N GLY A 238 -6.57 -5.72 -21.54
CA GLY A 238 -7.55 -5.67 -20.46
C GLY A 238 -7.48 -6.84 -19.46
N GLU A 239 -6.41 -7.64 -19.46
CA GLU A 239 -6.26 -8.76 -18.52
C GLU A 239 -5.67 -8.33 -17.15
N ALA A 240 -5.19 -7.10 -17.04
CA ALA A 240 -4.55 -6.57 -15.83
C ALA A 240 -5.54 -5.92 -14.86
N SER A 241 -6.41 -6.71 -14.23
CA SER A 241 -7.29 -6.25 -13.14
C SER A 241 -6.67 -6.51 -11.77
N ALA A 242 -5.50 -5.93 -11.50
CA ALA A 242 -4.87 -6.00 -10.19
C ALA A 242 -5.57 -5.08 -9.18
N ASN A 243 -5.50 -5.42 -7.89
CA ASN A 243 -6.05 -4.65 -6.78
C ASN A 243 -5.27 -3.37 -6.44
N GLY A 244 -4.12 -3.12 -7.08
CA GLY A 244 -3.18 -2.05 -6.71
C GLY A 244 -3.73 -0.62 -6.80
N GLY A 245 -4.88 -0.40 -7.46
CA GLY A 245 -5.64 0.83 -7.31
C GLY A 245 -6.48 0.83 -6.01
N VAL A 246 -7.28 -0.22 -5.82
CA VAL A 246 -8.30 -0.33 -4.78
C VAL A 246 -7.72 -0.28 -3.37
N MET A 247 -6.57 -0.92 -3.14
CA MET A 247 -6.00 -1.05 -1.79
C MET A 247 -5.62 0.27 -1.12
N ARG A 248 -5.40 1.33 -1.91
CA ARG A 248 -4.89 2.63 -1.44
C ARG A 248 -5.85 3.81 -1.62
N THR A 249 -6.90 3.67 -2.45
CA THR A 249 -7.71 4.83 -2.89
C THR A 249 -8.83 5.25 -1.96
N ALA A 250 -9.19 4.45 -0.94
CA ALA A 250 -10.33 4.77 -0.07
C ALA A 250 -10.21 6.16 0.60
N ILE A 251 -8.99 6.61 0.89
CA ILE A 251 -8.70 7.94 1.46
C ILE A 251 -9.15 9.12 0.58
N THR A 252 -9.29 8.91 -0.73
CA THR A 252 -9.80 9.92 -1.68
C THR A 252 -11.26 10.30 -1.42
N GLY A 253 -12.01 9.49 -0.66
CA GLY A 253 -13.37 9.80 -0.22
C GLY A 253 -13.47 10.86 0.88
N VAL A 254 -12.34 11.28 1.48
CA VAL A 254 -12.32 12.19 2.64
C VAL A 254 -12.39 13.68 2.27
N PRO A 255 -11.55 14.23 1.37
CA PRO A 255 -11.41 15.69 1.28
C PRO A 255 -12.68 16.46 0.96
N ASN A 256 -13.45 15.94 0.01
CA ASN A 256 -14.71 16.52 -0.43
C ASN A 256 -15.84 15.52 -0.23
N PHE A 257 -15.87 14.81 0.91
CA PHE A 257 -16.84 13.74 1.19
C PHE A 257 -18.32 14.17 1.03
N PHE A 258 -18.61 15.47 1.07
CA PHE A 258 -19.93 16.05 0.88
C PHE A 258 -20.31 16.26 -0.60
N ASP A 259 -19.39 16.06 -1.54
CA ASP A 259 -19.59 16.17 -2.98
C ASP A 259 -19.16 14.86 -3.67
N ARG A 260 -20.15 14.03 -4.02
CA ARG A 260 -19.92 12.75 -4.69
C ARG A 260 -19.23 12.90 -6.04
N ALA A 261 -19.48 13.99 -6.77
CA ALA A 261 -18.85 14.23 -8.07
C ALA A 261 -17.36 14.55 -7.89
N ALA A 262 -17.02 15.37 -6.88
CA ALA A 262 -15.63 15.65 -6.51
C ALA A 262 -14.89 14.39 -6.04
N VAL A 263 -15.54 13.54 -5.23
CA VAL A 263 -14.98 12.24 -4.82
C VAL A 263 -14.72 11.37 -6.04
N LEU A 264 -15.71 11.18 -6.92
CA LEU A 264 -15.57 10.39 -8.15
C LEU A 264 -14.40 10.88 -9.02
N ALA A 265 -14.31 12.20 -9.25
CA ALA A 265 -13.26 12.81 -10.05
C ALA A 265 -11.88 12.57 -9.42
N THR A 266 -11.74 12.82 -8.11
CA THR A 266 -10.48 12.66 -7.37
C THR A 266 -10.03 11.20 -7.36
N THR A 267 -10.93 10.27 -7.04
CA THR A 267 -10.62 8.83 -7.02
C THR A 267 -10.23 8.33 -8.41
N THR A 268 -10.93 8.76 -9.45
CA THR A 268 -10.64 8.37 -10.84
C THR A 268 -9.27 8.86 -11.29
N ALA A 269 -8.95 10.14 -11.04
CA ALA A 269 -7.66 10.73 -11.36
C ALA A 269 -6.51 9.96 -10.69
N ILE A 270 -6.59 9.77 -9.37
CA ILE A 270 -5.56 9.06 -8.59
C ILE A 270 -5.43 7.59 -8.99
N CYS A 271 -6.54 6.88 -9.25
CA CYS A 271 -6.52 5.49 -9.70
C CYS A 271 -5.78 5.35 -11.04
N ARG A 272 -6.12 6.21 -12.00
CA ARG A 272 -5.58 6.20 -13.37
C ARG A 272 -4.10 6.52 -13.46
N VAL A 273 -3.47 7.07 -12.41
CA VAL A 273 -2.02 7.25 -12.36
C VAL A 273 -1.27 5.93 -12.54
N THR A 274 -1.81 4.79 -12.10
CA THR A 274 -1.18 3.48 -12.35
C THR A 274 -2.11 2.38 -12.88
N HIS A 275 -3.42 2.51 -12.69
CA HIS A 275 -4.40 1.52 -13.10
C HIS A 275 -5.52 2.16 -13.90
N SER A 276 -5.48 1.98 -15.23
CA SER A 276 -6.51 2.50 -16.14
C SER A 276 -7.60 1.47 -16.47
N ASP A 277 -7.60 0.30 -15.82
CA ASP A 277 -8.67 -0.68 -16.01
C ASP A 277 -9.99 -0.12 -15.48
N PRO A 278 -11.05 0.00 -16.31
CA PRO A 278 -12.34 0.53 -15.88
C PRO A 278 -12.92 -0.19 -14.67
N ARG A 279 -12.68 -1.50 -14.51
CA ARG A 279 -13.14 -2.29 -13.35
C ARG A 279 -12.39 -1.91 -12.08
N CYS A 280 -11.10 -1.56 -12.21
CA CYS A 280 -10.29 -1.07 -11.10
C CYS A 280 -10.77 0.33 -10.69
N VAL A 281 -10.94 1.24 -11.66
CA VAL A 281 -11.46 2.59 -11.43
C VAL A 281 -12.82 2.54 -10.74
N ALA A 282 -13.75 1.74 -11.27
CA ALA A 282 -15.08 1.56 -10.68
C ALA A 282 -15.04 1.02 -9.25
N SER A 283 -14.17 0.03 -8.98
CA SER A 283 -13.96 -0.51 -7.63
C SER A 283 -13.37 0.53 -6.67
N CYS A 284 -12.43 1.37 -7.15
CA CYS A 284 -11.86 2.46 -6.36
C CYS A 284 -12.93 3.49 -6.01
N VAL A 285 -13.73 3.90 -6.99
CA VAL A 285 -14.86 4.83 -6.81
C VAL A 285 -15.87 4.26 -5.81
N ALA A 286 -16.22 2.98 -5.91
CA ALA A 286 -17.11 2.33 -4.94
C ALA A 286 -16.58 2.47 -3.50
N ALA A 287 -15.31 2.13 -3.27
CA ALA A 287 -14.69 2.21 -1.95
C ALA A 287 -14.65 3.66 -1.41
N ALA A 288 -14.28 4.62 -2.26
CA ALA A 288 -14.23 6.03 -1.86
C ALA A 288 -15.63 6.63 -1.59
N ILE A 289 -16.65 6.21 -2.36
CA ILE A 289 -18.03 6.63 -2.12
C ILE A 289 -18.58 6.02 -0.84
N CYS A 290 -18.25 4.75 -0.52
CA CYS A 290 -18.57 4.18 0.79
C CYS A 290 -18.02 5.05 1.93
N VAL A 291 -16.74 5.45 1.85
CA VAL A 291 -16.13 6.37 2.84
C VAL A 291 -16.88 7.69 2.89
N SER A 292 -17.17 8.28 1.73
CA SER A 292 -17.91 9.55 1.63
C SER A 292 -19.27 9.48 2.34
N GLU A 293 -20.08 8.46 2.08
CA GLU A 293 -21.39 8.28 2.72
C GLU A 293 -21.27 8.06 4.24
N LEU A 294 -20.30 7.25 4.67
CA LEU A 294 -20.04 7.03 6.09
C LEU A 294 -19.65 8.33 6.81
N LEU A 295 -18.96 9.26 6.15
CA LEU A 295 -18.59 10.56 6.71
C LEU A 295 -19.74 11.58 6.70
N ARG A 296 -20.72 11.45 5.80
CA ARG A 296 -21.96 12.27 5.84
C ARG A 296 -22.82 11.92 7.05
N GLY A 297 -22.66 10.72 7.61
CA GLY A 297 -23.36 10.30 8.83
C GLY A 297 -24.87 10.12 8.65
N THR A 298 -25.35 9.91 7.43
CA THR A 298 -26.75 9.60 7.20
C THR A 298 -27.14 8.35 8.01
N GLU A 299 -28.37 8.27 8.51
CA GLU A 299 -28.97 7.04 9.09
C GLU A 299 -29.12 5.90 8.06
N ALA A 300 -28.43 6.02 6.94
CA ALA A 300 -28.41 5.04 5.88
C ALA A 300 -27.88 3.72 6.44
N ASP A 301 -28.68 2.67 6.29
CA ASP A 301 -28.20 1.34 6.61
C ASP A 301 -27.04 0.96 5.67
N ALA A 302 -26.31 -0.09 6.03
CA ALA A 302 -25.18 -0.54 5.25
C ALA A 302 -25.55 -0.86 3.77
N TYR A 303 -26.80 -1.23 3.48
CA TYR A 303 -27.24 -1.52 2.12
C TYR A 303 -27.38 -0.26 1.29
N GLN A 304 -27.90 0.83 1.87
CA GLN A 304 -28.00 2.11 1.17
C GLN A 304 -26.62 2.70 0.82
N VAL A 305 -25.63 2.54 1.71
CA VAL A 305 -24.23 2.91 1.45
C VAL A 305 -23.67 2.09 0.28
N VAL A 306 -23.89 0.77 0.30
CA VAL A 306 -23.44 -0.14 -0.76
C VAL A 306 -24.13 0.19 -2.10
N ASP A 307 -25.44 0.45 -2.11
CA ASP A 307 -26.19 0.80 -3.32
C ASP A 307 -25.64 2.09 -3.96
N ALA A 308 -25.37 3.12 -3.14
CA ALA A 308 -24.77 4.36 -3.63
C ALA A 308 -23.38 4.12 -4.25
N ALA A 309 -22.56 3.29 -3.60
CA ALA A 309 -21.24 2.92 -4.10
C ALA A 309 -21.31 2.13 -5.42
N VAL A 310 -22.25 1.18 -5.54
CA VAL A 310 -22.49 0.42 -6.77
C VAL A 310 -22.98 1.33 -7.90
N GLN A 311 -23.91 2.24 -7.64
CA GLN A 311 -24.40 3.20 -8.64
C GLN A 311 -23.28 4.12 -9.15
N ALA A 312 -22.42 4.60 -8.25
CA ALA A 312 -21.27 5.42 -8.63
C ALA A 312 -20.25 4.62 -9.46
N ALA A 313 -19.99 3.37 -9.09
CA ALA A 313 -19.12 2.46 -9.84
C ALA A 313 -19.64 2.20 -11.27
N VAL A 314 -20.95 1.93 -11.41
CA VAL A 314 -21.60 1.76 -12.73
C VAL A 314 -21.52 3.04 -13.56
N SER A 315 -21.73 4.20 -12.93
CA SER A 315 -21.61 5.49 -13.61
C SER A 315 -20.19 5.73 -14.12
N ALA A 316 -19.17 5.41 -13.31
CA ALA A 316 -17.77 5.47 -13.74
C ALA A 316 -17.50 4.54 -14.92
N LEU A 317 -18.00 3.30 -14.91
CA LEU A 317 -17.88 2.37 -16.05
C LEU A 317 -18.53 2.91 -17.33
N HIS A 318 -19.70 3.54 -17.24
CA HIS A 318 -20.36 4.12 -18.40
C HIS A 318 -19.61 5.33 -18.95
N MET A 319 -19.02 6.16 -18.09
CA MET A 319 -18.15 7.26 -18.54
C MET A 319 -16.91 6.74 -19.27
N GLU A 320 -16.31 5.66 -18.78
CA GLU A 320 -15.18 4.99 -19.43
C GLU A 320 -15.55 4.41 -20.80
N ALA A 321 -16.74 3.82 -20.94
CA ALA A 321 -17.19 3.25 -22.21
C ALA A 321 -17.52 4.31 -23.29
N ALA A 322 -17.76 5.56 -22.87
CA ALA A 322 -18.11 6.66 -23.76
C ALA A 322 -16.91 7.50 -24.23
N ALA A 323 -15.75 7.35 -23.57
CA ALA A 323 -14.50 8.07 -23.87
C ALA A 323 -13.63 7.28 -24.85
#